data_AF-A0A9D6RIW2-F1
#
_entry.id   AF-A0A9D6RIW2-F1
#
_cell.length_a   1.000
_cell.length_b   1.000
_cell.length_c   1.000
_cell.angle_alpha   90.00
_cell.angle_beta   90.00
_cell.angle_gamma   90.00
#
_symmetry.space_group_name_H-M   'P 1'
#
loop_
_entity.id
_entity.type
_entity.pdbx_description
1 polymer ?
#
loop_
_entity_poly.entity_id
_entity_poly.type
_entity_poly.pdbx_seq_one_letter_code
_entity_poly.pdbx_strand_id
1 'polypeptide(L)'
;MRQPVEFSHHPDDCNPTLLDRPRPEPGTEGLVSSESLELWTATDVGLVRQENQDACFVCSYPDNPHAVVCTFAVADGVAGAPSGRLAAHAAVARFRQALDPTAWQADWETILSRAFEEANRLLVLLGMTLPEARTMASTLTGGLILRTPEGLKLVLGHLGDSRAYWIEGRTATRSRIFLDGRRSVS
;
A
#
# COMPACT_ATOMS: atom_id res chain seq x y z
N MET A 1 17.29 9.43 -30.47
CA MET A 1 15.90 9.90 -30.21
C MET A 1 15.34 9.06 -29.08
N ARG A 2 15.20 9.62 -27.87
CA ARG A 2 14.58 8.92 -26.73
C ARG A 2 13.08 9.21 -26.77
N GLN A 3 12.25 8.17 -26.82
CA GLN A 3 10.81 8.34 -26.64
C GLN A 3 10.52 8.55 -25.15
N PRO A 4 9.55 9.40 -24.78
CA PRO A 4 9.07 9.49 -23.40
C PRO A 4 8.33 8.20 -23.03
N VAL A 5 8.55 7.73 -21.80
CA VAL A 5 7.73 6.67 -21.22
C VAL A 5 6.44 7.33 -20.73
N GLU A 6 5.37 7.23 -21.50
CA GLU A 6 4.03 7.63 -21.06
C GLU A 6 3.48 6.55 -20.13
N PHE A 7 3.19 6.93 -18.88
CA PHE A 7 2.41 6.10 -17.97
C PHE A 7 0.95 6.24 -18.39
N SER A 8 0.39 5.21 -19.02
CA SER A 8 -1.03 5.16 -19.34
C SER A 8 -1.84 5.08 -18.04
N HIS A 9 -2.67 6.10 -17.79
CA HIS A 9 -3.74 6.01 -16.80
C HIS A 9 -4.64 4.81 -17.18
N HIS A 10 -4.72 3.83 -16.28
CA HIS A 10 -5.63 2.71 -16.43
C HIS A 10 -7.04 3.19 -16.06
N PRO A 11 -8.09 2.89 -16.84
CA PRO A 11 -9.46 3.40 -16.62
C PRO A 11 -10.16 2.94 -15.32
N ASP A 12 -9.43 2.32 -14.39
CA ASP A 12 -9.93 1.90 -13.07
C ASP A 12 -9.53 2.90 -11.95
N ASP A 13 -9.14 4.12 -12.32
CA ASP A 13 -9.03 5.24 -11.38
C ASP A 13 -10.40 5.43 -10.69
N CYS A 14 -10.45 5.00 -9.42
CA CYS A 14 -11.53 5.09 -8.43
C CYS A 14 -12.78 5.87 -8.88
N ASN A 15 -13.89 5.14 -9.07
CA ASN A 15 -15.20 5.70 -9.38
C ASN A 15 -15.65 6.73 -8.30
N PRO A 16 -15.84 8.03 -8.62
CA PRO A 16 -16.18 9.07 -7.65
C PRO A 16 -17.67 9.13 -7.25
N THR A 17 -18.52 8.21 -7.73
CA THR A 17 -20.00 8.29 -7.52
C THR A 17 -20.52 7.79 -6.17
N LEU A 18 -19.67 7.57 -5.16
CA LEU A 18 -20.11 7.11 -3.83
C LEU A 18 -20.61 8.22 -2.89
N LEU A 19 -20.54 9.49 -3.29
CA LEU A 19 -20.90 10.64 -2.45
C LEU A 19 -22.42 10.92 -2.35
N ASP A 20 -23.26 10.31 -3.19
CA ASP A 20 -24.66 10.73 -3.38
C ASP A 20 -25.75 9.72 -2.92
N ARG A 21 -25.42 8.77 -2.03
CA ARG A 21 -26.47 7.85 -1.52
C ARG A 21 -27.35 8.54 -0.46
N PRO A 22 -28.69 8.52 -0.60
CA PRO A 22 -29.59 9.08 0.41
C PRO A 22 -29.46 8.32 1.74
N ARG A 23 -29.55 9.06 2.86
CA ARG A 23 -29.55 8.46 4.21
C ARG A 23 -30.78 7.55 4.37
N PRO A 24 -30.64 6.36 4.96
CA PRO A 24 -31.78 5.49 5.22
C PRO A 24 -32.72 6.11 6.25
N GLU A 25 -34.03 6.01 5.99
CA GLU A 25 -35.11 6.50 6.85
C GLU A 25 -35.19 5.70 8.17
N PRO A 26 -35.45 6.35 9.32
CA PRO A 26 -35.50 5.68 10.61
C PRO A 26 -36.73 4.75 10.70
N GLY A 27 -36.49 3.45 10.87
CA GLY A 27 -37.55 2.44 11.14
C GLY A 27 -37.55 1.20 10.23
N THR A 28 -36.58 1.04 9.33
CA THR A 28 -36.47 -0.20 8.54
C THR A 28 -35.60 -1.22 9.28
N GLU A 29 -36.22 -2.23 9.90
CA GLU A 29 -35.50 -3.41 10.38
C GLU A 29 -35.03 -4.25 9.20
N GLY A 30 -33.75 -4.10 8.88
CA GLY A 30 -33.01 -4.92 7.93
C GLY A 30 -31.53 -4.71 8.22
N LEU A 31 -30.79 -5.78 8.50
CA LEU A 31 -29.35 -5.72 8.71
C LEU A 31 -28.69 -5.33 7.38
N VAL A 32 -28.53 -4.02 7.14
CA VAL A 32 -27.76 -3.48 6.03
C VAL A 32 -26.76 -2.49 6.59
N SER A 33 -25.59 -3.00 6.95
CA SER A 33 -24.37 -2.21 6.87
C SER A 33 -23.27 -3.12 6.34
N SER A 34 -23.16 -3.10 5.01
CA SER A 34 -21.92 -3.39 4.31
C SER A 34 -20.88 -2.44 4.89
N GLU A 35 -19.80 -2.98 5.46
CA GLU A 35 -18.71 -2.17 5.99
C GLU A 35 -18.21 -1.20 4.91
N SER A 36 -18.56 0.08 5.04
CA SER A 36 -18.12 1.13 4.13
C SER A 36 -16.67 1.46 4.48
N LEU A 37 -15.75 0.66 3.96
CA LEU A 37 -14.33 0.95 4.02
C LEU A 37 -14.03 2.07 3.02
N GLU A 38 -13.74 3.27 3.54
CA GLU A 38 -13.24 4.38 2.74
C GLU A 38 -11.70 4.38 2.75
N LEU A 39 -11.12 4.61 1.58
CA LEU A 39 -9.70 4.46 1.33
C LEU A 39 -9.17 5.70 0.63
N TRP A 40 -8.10 6.28 1.17
CA TRP A 40 -7.54 7.52 0.68
C TRP A 40 -6.01 7.47 0.73
N THR A 41 -5.36 8.08 -0.24
CA THR A 41 -3.93 8.36 -0.22
C THR A 41 -3.68 9.81 -0.63
N ALA A 42 -2.65 10.40 -0.07
CA ALA A 42 -2.21 11.75 -0.39
C ALA A 42 -0.69 11.81 -0.24
N THR A 43 -0.05 12.66 -1.04
CA THR A 43 1.38 12.91 -1.00
C THR A 43 1.66 14.36 -1.40
N ASP A 44 2.71 14.95 -0.84
CA ASP A 44 3.08 16.34 -1.06
C ASP A 44 4.60 16.47 -1.03
N VAL A 45 5.17 17.32 -1.89
CA VAL A 45 6.62 17.57 -1.94
C VAL A 45 7.13 18.32 -0.70
N GLY A 46 6.25 19.05 -0.02
CA GLY A 46 6.58 19.95 1.07
C GLY A 46 7.25 21.25 0.62
N LEU A 47 7.63 22.07 1.59
CA LEU A 47 8.14 23.43 1.34
C LEU A 47 9.64 23.50 1.00
N VAL A 48 10.39 22.44 1.32
CA VAL A 48 11.87 22.46 1.34
C VAL A 48 12.49 21.60 0.24
N ARG A 49 11.80 20.55 -0.21
CA ARG A 49 12.32 19.62 -1.22
C ARG A 49 11.98 20.12 -2.63
N GLN A 50 12.87 19.83 -3.59
CA GLN A 50 12.66 20.16 -4.99
C GLN A 50 11.87 19.10 -5.75
N GLU A 51 11.88 17.85 -5.25
CA GLU A 51 11.21 16.72 -5.85
C GLU A 51 10.57 15.87 -4.75
N ASN A 52 9.38 15.35 -5.03
CA ASN A 52 8.72 14.39 -4.17
C ASN A 52 9.33 13.00 -4.37
N GLN A 53 9.88 12.43 -3.31
CA GLN A 53 10.51 11.11 -3.30
C GLN A 53 9.62 10.07 -2.61
N ASP A 54 8.38 10.43 -2.27
CA ASP A 54 7.38 9.52 -1.72
C ASP A 54 6.61 8.84 -2.85
N ALA A 55 6.17 7.61 -2.60
CA ALA A 55 5.18 6.93 -3.42
C ALA A 55 4.17 6.21 -2.54
N CYS A 56 2.90 6.19 -2.96
CA CYS A 56 1.87 5.45 -2.26
C CYS A 56 0.83 4.89 -3.23
N PHE A 57 0.07 3.89 -2.78
CA PHE A 57 -1.12 3.42 -3.47
C PHE A 57 -2.14 2.86 -2.48
N VAL A 58 -3.39 2.81 -2.93
CA VAL A 58 -4.46 2.03 -2.31
C VAL A 58 -5.35 1.45 -3.40
N CYS A 59 -5.79 0.21 -3.22
CA CYS A 59 -6.69 -0.50 -4.14
C CYS A 59 -7.80 -1.17 -3.34
N SER A 60 -9.05 -1.02 -3.78
CA SER A 60 -10.23 -1.68 -3.19
C SER A 60 -10.67 -2.88 -4.02
N TYR A 61 -11.15 -3.92 -3.35
CA TYR A 61 -11.66 -5.15 -3.97
C TYR A 61 -13.00 -5.57 -3.32
N PRO A 62 -14.08 -4.78 -3.46
CA PRO A 62 -15.32 -5.00 -2.73
C PRO A 62 -15.99 -6.34 -3.07
N ASP A 63 -15.87 -6.79 -4.32
CA ASP A 63 -16.52 -8.00 -4.85
C ASP A 63 -15.59 -9.23 -4.90
N ASN A 64 -14.47 -9.18 -4.17
CA ASN A 64 -13.48 -10.24 -4.23
C ASN A 64 -13.94 -11.53 -3.50
N PRO A 65 -13.93 -12.70 -4.17
CA PRO A 65 -14.27 -13.97 -3.55
C PRO A 65 -13.25 -14.49 -2.51
N HIS A 66 -12.01 -14.01 -2.50
CA HIS A 66 -10.91 -14.49 -1.65
C HIS A 66 -10.67 -13.62 -0.40
N ALA A 67 -11.72 -12.98 0.11
CA ALA A 67 -11.71 -12.18 1.35
C ALA A 67 -10.85 -10.90 1.37
N VAL A 68 -9.89 -10.69 0.46
CA VAL A 68 -9.13 -9.41 0.42
C VAL A 68 -10.05 -8.28 0.00
N VAL A 69 -10.17 -7.25 0.81
CA VAL A 69 -11.01 -6.07 0.50
C VAL A 69 -10.18 -4.85 0.11
N CYS A 70 -8.91 -4.81 0.49
CA CYS A 70 -8.02 -3.69 0.22
C CYS A 70 -6.56 -4.12 0.21
N THR A 71 -5.74 -3.50 -0.65
CA THR A 71 -4.27 -3.50 -0.56
C THR A 71 -3.76 -2.06 -0.57
N PHE A 72 -2.65 -1.80 0.11
CA PHE A 72 -2.08 -0.45 0.21
C PHE A 72 -0.58 -0.49 0.47
N ALA A 73 0.11 0.58 0.10
CA ALA A 73 1.47 0.83 0.56
C ALA A 73 1.85 2.32 0.51
N VAL A 74 2.89 2.65 1.26
CA VAL A 74 3.65 3.90 1.19
C VAL A 74 5.15 3.58 1.23
N ALA A 75 5.94 4.37 0.53
CA ALA A 75 7.39 4.28 0.44
C ALA A 75 7.99 5.68 0.43
N ASP A 76 9.12 5.86 1.12
CA ASP A 76 9.95 7.06 1.14
C ASP A 76 11.32 6.71 0.56
N GLY A 77 11.66 7.33 -0.57
CA GLY A 77 12.86 7.09 -1.32
C GLY A 77 14.09 7.78 -0.71
N VAL A 78 15.07 6.99 -0.29
CA VAL A 78 16.33 7.45 0.28
C VAL A 78 17.42 7.47 -0.80
N ALA A 79 17.63 8.64 -1.42
CA ALA A 79 18.83 9.01 -2.19
C ALA A 79 18.73 10.47 -2.65
N GLY A 80 19.83 11.02 -3.17
CA GLY A 80 19.76 12.25 -3.96
C GLY A 80 18.80 12.09 -5.15
N ALA A 81 18.07 13.15 -5.50
CA ALA A 81 17.24 13.16 -6.70
C ALA A 81 18.11 12.94 -7.95
N PRO A 82 17.65 12.15 -8.95
CA PRO A 82 16.31 11.55 -9.09
C PRO A 82 16.17 10.12 -8.51
N SER A 83 17.24 9.57 -7.93
CA SER A 83 17.32 8.15 -7.57
C SER A 83 16.39 7.77 -6.41
N GLY A 84 16.08 8.70 -5.51
CA GLY A 84 15.11 8.49 -4.43
C GLY A 84 13.69 8.29 -4.94
N ARG A 85 13.21 9.18 -5.83
CA ARG A 85 11.89 9.05 -6.45
C ARG A 85 11.77 7.74 -7.23
N LEU A 86 12.80 7.38 -8.01
CA LEU A 86 12.82 6.10 -8.71
C LEU A 86 12.70 4.92 -7.74
N ALA A 87 13.36 4.97 -6.58
CA ALA A 87 13.31 3.91 -5.58
C ALA A 87 11.91 3.71 -5.00
N ALA A 88 11.28 4.77 -4.52
CA ALA A 88 9.95 4.67 -3.93
C ALA A 88 8.91 4.16 -4.93
N HIS A 89 8.91 4.71 -6.15
CA HIS A 89 7.98 4.28 -7.19
C HIS A 89 8.22 2.83 -7.64
N ALA A 90 9.48 2.42 -7.81
CA ALA A 90 9.80 1.04 -8.19
C ALA A 90 9.40 0.04 -7.09
N ALA A 91 9.66 0.39 -5.83
CA ALA A 91 9.29 -0.44 -4.68
C ALA A 91 7.76 -0.63 -4.60
N VAL A 92 7.00 0.47 -4.64
CA VAL A 92 5.53 0.44 -4.61
C VAL A 92 4.96 -0.32 -5.81
N ALA A 93 5.45 -0.06 -7.02
CA ALA A 93 4.96 -0.72 -8.22
C ALA A 93 5.19 -2.24 -8.16
N ARG A 94 6.40 -2.67 -7.75
CA ARG A 94 6.69 -4.10 -7.64
C ARG A 94 5.93 -4.78 -6.52
N PHE A 95 5.81 -4.12 -5.38
CA PHE A 95 5.03 -4.61 -4.26
C PHE A 95 3.56 -4.81 -4.65
N ARG A 96 2.94 -3.83 -5.32
CA ARG A 96 1.56 -3.93 -5.83
C ARG A 96 1.40 -5.11 -6.79
N GLN A 97 2.34 -5.30 -7.72
CA GLN A 97 2.32 -6.44 -8.65
C GLN A 97 2.43 -7.79 -7.93
N ALA A 98 3.25 -7.88 -6.89
CA ALA A 98 3.43 -9.12 -6.14
C ALA A 98 2.26 -9.45 -5.20
N LEU A 99 1.43 -8.45 -4.85
CA LEU A 99 0.18 -8.63 -4.12
C LEU A 99 -1.02 -8.99 -5.03
N ASP A 100 -0.77 -9.54 -6.22
CA ASP A 100 -1.81 -9.81 -7.22
C ASP A 100 -2.97 -10.63 -6.65
N PRO A 101 -4.19 -10.10 -6.80
CA PRO A 101 -5.46 -10.79 -6.67
C PRO A 101 -5.60 -12.23 -7.08
N THR A 102 -5.00 -12.56 -8.19
CA THR A 102 -5.30 -13.80 -8.86
C THR A 102 -4.50 -14.98 -8.32
N ALA A 103 -3.47 -14.71 -7.51
CA ALA A 103 -2.57 -15.71 -6.91
C ALA A 103 -2.97 -16.14 -5.48
N TRP A 104 -4.19 -15.80 -5.05
CA TRP A 104 -4.68 -15.81 -3.68
C TRP A 104 -4.89 -17.21 -3.07
N GLN A 105 -3.82 -17.77 -2.50
CA GLN A 105 -3.88 -18.87 -1.54
C GLN A 105 -3.86 -18.34 -0.09
N ALA A 106 -4.34 -19.15 0.86
CA ALA A 106 -4.66 -18.76 2.24
C ALA A 106 -3.48 -18.28 3.14
N ASP A 107 -2.24 -18.23 2.62
CA ASP A 107 -1.07 -17.80 3.38
C ASP A 107 -0.66 -16.35 3.03
N TRP A 108 -1.44 -15.41 3.55
CA TRP A 108 -1.24 -13.97 3.34
C TRP A 108 0.06 -13.45 3.93
N GLU A 109 0.57 -14.05 5.00
CA GLU A 109 1.84 -13.64 5.61
C GLU A 109 3.01 -14.00 4.67
N THR A 110 2.97 -15.18 4.05
CA THR A 110 3.95 -15.58 3.03
C THR A 110 3.84 -14.73 1.76
N ILE A 111 2.62 -14.47 1.27
CA ILE A 111 2.41 -13.61 0.09
C ILE A 111 2.97 -12.21 0.34
N LEU A 112 2.64 -11.62 1.50
CA LEU A 112 3.11 -10.30 1.88
C LEU A 112 4.65 -10.28 1.99
N SER A 113 5.24 -11.27 2.67
CA SER A 113 6.70 -11.38 2.82
C SER A 113 7.39 -11.47 1.45
N ARG A 114 6.86 -12.26 0.52
CA ARG A 114 7.37 -12.34 -0.86
C ARG A 114 7.25 -11.01 -1.59
N ALA A 115 6.15 -10.28 -1.43
CA ALA A 115 5.99 -8.96 -2.05
C ALA A 115 7.05 -7.97 -1.58
N PHE A 116 7.39 -7.97 -0.29
CA PHE A 116 8.51 -7.19 0.25
C PHE A 116 9.86 -7.62 -0.33
N GLU A 117 10.12 -8.93 -0.37
CA GLU A 117 11.36 -9.47 -0.95
C GLU A 117 11.53 -9.10 -2.42
N GLU A 118 10.47 -9.17 -3.22
CA GLU A 118 10.51 -8.84 -4.64
C GLU A 118 10.75 -7.36 -4.87
N ALA A 119 10.11 -6.48 -4.09
CA ALA A 119 10.39 -5.05 -4.14
C ALA A 119 11.86 -4.76 -3.82
N ASN A 120 12.40 -5.37 -2.75
CA ASN A 120 13.80 -5.21 -2.39
C ASN A 120 14.76 -5.77 -3.46
N ARG A 121 14.48 -6.95 -4.02
CA ARG A 121 15.29 -7.54 -5.12
C ARG A 121 15.32 -6.62 -6.34
N LEU A 122 14.20 -5.99 -6.68
CA LEU A 122 14.16 -5.02 -7.77
C LEU A 122 15.10 -3.83 -7.50
N LEU A 123 15.05 -3.23 -6.30
CA LEU A 123 15.93 -2.10 -5.97
C LEU A 123 17.41 -2.49 -6.01
N VAL A 124 17.77 -3.67 -5.48
CA VAL A 124 19.14 -4.18 -5.56
C VAL A 124 19.57 -4.36 -7.02
N LEU A 125 18.73 -4.96 -7.86
CA LEU A 125 19.02 -5.14 -9.28
C LEU A 125 19.21 -3.79 -10.00
N LEU A 126 18.34 -2.81 -9.74
CA LEU A 126 18.46 -1.47 -10.30
C LEU A 126 19.77 -0.78 -9.86
N GLY A 127 20.13 -0.89 -8.58
CA GLY A 127 21.39 -0.35 -8.05
C GLY A 127 22.65 -1.03 -8.61
N MET A 128 22.55 -2.28 -9.05
CA MET A 128 23.64 -2.99 -9.72
C MET A 128 23.75 -2.67 -11.22
N THR A 129 22.65 -2.29 -11.85
CA THR A 129 22.56 -2.14 -13.32
C THR A 129 22.66 -0.70 -13.79
N LEU A 130 22.19 0.25 -12.99
CA LEU A 130 22.18 1.68 -13.33
C LEU A 130 23.19 2.43 -12.44
N PRO A 131 24.27 3.01 -13.01
CA PRO A 131 25.24 3.78 -12.24
C PRO A 131 24.62 4.89 -11.39
N GLU A 132 23.61 5.58 -11.92
CA GLU A 132 22.85 6.64 -11.25
C GLU A 132 21.99 6.13 -10.09
N ALA A 133 21.66 4.84 -10.04
CA ALA A 133 20.81 4.23 -9.03
C ALA A 133 21.60 3.46 -7.96
N ARG A 134 22.94 3.50 -8.00
CA ARG A 134 23.82 2.68 -7.15
C ARG A 134 23.57 2.82 -5.64
N THR A 135 23.16 4.00 -5.21
CA THR A 135 22.87 4.31 -3.80
C THR A 135 21.38 4.44 -3.52
N MET A 136 20.52 4.00 -4.45
CA MET A 136 19.08 4.06 -4.25
C MET A 136 18.67 3.13 -3.11
N ALA A 137 17.79 3.63 -2.25
CA ALA A 137 17.10 2.84 -1.26
C ALA A 137 15.70 3.42 -1.07
N SER A 138 14.81 2.65 -0.48
CA SER A 138 13.47 3.13 -0.14
C SER A 138 13.00 2.42 1.12
N THR A 139 12.21 3.12 1.93
CA THR A 139 11.33 2.44 2.87
C THR A 139 10.20 1.75 2.11
N LEU A 140 9.48 0.85 2.78
CA LEU A 140 8.22 0.31 2.30
C LEU A 140 7.35 -0.08 3.49
N THR A 141 6.15 0.48 3.58
CA THR A 141 5.12 0.11 4.55
C THR A 141 3.89 -0.26 3.78
N GLY A 142 3.33 -1.44 3.97
CA GLY A 142 2.20 -1.85 3.17
C GLY A 142 1.60 -3.15 3.65
N GLY A 143 0.42 -3.45 3.13
CA GLY A 143 -0.36 -4.56 3.62
C GLY A 143 -1.68 -4.71 2.89
N LEU A 144 -2.52 -5.52 3.50
CA LEU A 144 -3.84 -5.86 2.98
C LEU A 144 -4.85 -6.04 4.11
N ILE A 145 -6.10 -5.77 3.81
CA ILE A 145 -7.22 -5.96 4.71
C ILE A 145 -8.04 -7.14 4.19
N LEU A 146 -8.34 -8.07 5.09
CA LEU A 146 -9.12 -9.28 4.85
C LEU A 146 -10.48 -9.17 5.55
N ARG A 147 -11.50 -9.74 4.93
CA ARG A 147 -12.80 -10.03 5.54
C ARG A 147 -12.77 -11.44 6.12
N THR A 148 -12.89 -11.58 7.43
CA THR A 148 -13.01 -12.87 8.11
C THR A 148 -14.39 -13.00 8.77
N PRO A 149 -14.79 -14.21 9.22
CA PRO A 149 -16.03 -14.37 9.98
C PRO A 149 -16.11 -13.50 11.25
N GLU A 150 -14.96 -13.12 11.80
CA GLU A 150 -14.82 -12.27 13.00
C GLU A 150 -14.75 -10.76 12.69
N GLY A 151 -14.79 -10.37 11.41
CA GLY A 151 -14.71 -8.98 10.96
C GLY A 151 -13.48 -8.70 10.07
N LEU A 152 -13.04 -7.45 10.04
CA LEU A 152 -11.85 -7.06 9.27
C LEU A 152 -10.56 -7.45 9.99
N LYS A 153 -9.62 -8.03 9.24
CA LYS A 153 -8.27 -8.36 9.69
C LYS A 153 -7.24 -7.62 8.84
N LEU A 154 -6.39 -6.83 9.49
CA LEU A 154 -5.24 -6.18 8.86
C LEU A 154 -4.03 -7.12 8.89
N VAL A 155 -3.37 -7.30 7.74
CA VAL A 155 -2.03 -7.90 7.62
C VAL A 155 -1.10 -6.83 7.08
N LEU A 156 -0.07 -6.49 7.85
CA LEU A 156 0.82 -5.36 7.58
C LEU A 156 2.29 -5.79 7.70
N GLY A 157 3.13 -5.29 6.80
CA GLY A 157 4.58 -5.36 6.88
C GLY A 157 5.21 -3.98 6.74
N HIS A 158 6.46 -3.87 7.18
CA HIS A 158 7.20 -2.62 7.15
C HIS A 158 8.71 -2.85 7.05
N LEU A 159 9.39 -2.06 6.21
CA LEU A 159 10.83 -1.95 6.07
C LEU A 159 11.22 -0.46 6.10
N GLY A 160 12.17 -0.10 6.97
CA GLY A 160 12.64 1.29 7.13
C GLY A 160 12.12 1.95 8.40
N ASP A 161 11.84 3.25 8.32
CA ASP A 161 11.47 4.10 9.45
C ASP A 161 10.11 4.81 9.31
N SER A 162 9.42 4.63 8.18
CA SER A 162 8.00 5.01 8.04
C SER A 162 7.13 4.23 9.04
N ARG A 163 5.85 4.59 9.18
CA ARG A 163 5.04 4.11 10.31
C ARG A 163 3.61 3.86 9.91
N ALA A 164 3.01 2.86 10.54
CA ALA A 164 1.58 2.60 10.50
C ALA A 164 1.00 2.70 11.91
N TYR A 165 -0.24 3.17 11.97
CA TYR A 165 -0.98 3.40 13.21
C TYR A 165 -2.39 2.86 13.06
N TRP A 166 -2.88 2.18 14.10
CA TRP A 166 -4.28 1.85 14.26
C TRP A 166 -4.90 2.84 15.24
N ILE A 167 -5.96 3.53 14.83
CA ILE A 167 -6.61 4.55 15.65
C ILE A 167 -8.05 4.10 15.91
N GLU A 168 -8.39 3.96 17.19
CA GLU A 168 -9.75 3.65 17.64
C GLU A 168 -10.20 4.74 18.62
N GLY A 169 -11.23 5.50 18.23
CA GLY A 169 -11.70 6.65 18.98
C GLY A 169 -10.61 7.71 19.16
N ARG A 170 -10.10 7.87 20.40
CA ARG A 170 -9.03 8.83 20.75
C ARG A 170 -7.69 8.16 21.03
N THR A 171 -7.59 6.86 20.85
CA THR A 171 -6.40 6.08 21.16
C THR A 171 -5.69 5.68 19.87
N ALA A 172 -4.39 5.94 19.79
CA ALA A 172 -3.55 5.53 18.67
C ALA A 172 -2.54 4.48 19.14
N THR A 173 -2.58 3.30 18.53
CA THR A 173 -1.60 2.23 18.77
C THR A 173 -0.64 2.18 17.59
N ARG A 174 0.65 2.33 17.88
CA ARG A 174 1.71 2.20 16.86
C ARG A 174 2.01 0.72 16.64
N SER A 175 1.80 0.23 15.44
CA SER A 175 2.25 -1.12 15.07
C SER A 175 3.77 -1.11 14.81
N ARG A 176 4.51 -1.96 15.52
CA ARG A 176 5.89 -2.34 15.19
C ARG A 176 5.87 -3.79 14.70
N ILE A 177 5.75 -4.00 13.40
CA ILE A 177 5.87 -5.34 12.81
C ILE A 177 7.21 -5.39 12.09
N PHE A 178 8.14 -6.17 12.62
CA PHE A 178 9.37 -6.53 11.93
C PHE A 178 9.10 -7.84 11.17
N LEU A 179 9.49 -7.91 9.89
CA LEU A 179 9.46 -9.13 9.07
C LEU A 179 10.50 -10.18 9.57
N ASP A 180 10.48 -10.51 10.86
CA ASP A 180 11.28 -11.57 11.50
C ASP A 180 10.43 -12.46 12.42
N GLY A 181 9.19 -12.78 12.02
CA GLY A 181 8.38 -13.82 12.65
C GLY A 181 8.02 -13.63 14.13
N ARG A 182 8.32 -12.47 14.74
CA ARG A 182 8.00 -12.17 16.14
C ARG A 182 7.00 -11.03 16.21
N ARG A 183 5.74 -11.38 16.51
CA ARG A 183 4.74 -10.43 16.98
C ARG A 183 5.28 -9.74 18.24
N SER A 184 5.29 -8.41 18.23
CA SER A 184 5.41 -7.61 19.45
C SER A 184 4.47 -6.41 19.29
N VAL A 185 3.28 -6.55 19.88
CA VAL A 185 2.51 -5.39 20.29
C VAL A 185 3.07 -5.01 21.66
N SER A 186 3.56 -3.78 21.80
CA SER A 186 3.99 -3.19 23.07
C SER A 186 3.26 -1.86 23.25
#